data_AF-A0AAU2SB62-F1
#
_entry.id   AF-A0AAU2SB62-F1
#
_cell.length_a   1.000
_cell.length_b   1.000
_cell.length_c   1.000
_cell.angle_alpha   90.00
_cell.angle_beta   90.00
_cell.angle_gamma   90.00
#
_symmetry.space_group_name_H-M   'P 1'
#
loop_
_entity.id
_entity.type
_entity.pdbx_description
1 polymer ?
#
loop_
_entity_poly.entity_id
_entity_poly.type
_entity_poly.pdbx_seq_one_letter_code
_entity_poly.pdbx_strand_id
1 'polypeptide(L)'
;MTTGRIELSASGRAVAANVKRLRAARGMSLRALSEALGKVGRSLSQDAINKIENGSEEGTTKQIRRVDVDDLVALAIALGVSPATLLLPQDARGTAEVTGAGEVEATLAWRWMWCQEPILLPDGEEEADRAQVEFLLNSRPIGLFTTQGDDRVSGAAGFRPRRQDDDG
;
A
#
# COMPACT_ATOMS: atom_id res chain seq x y z
N MET A 1 -25.48 -2.49 20.37
CA MET A 1 -24.50 -2.55 19.25
C MET A 1 -24.51 -3.97 18.72
N THR A 2 -25.02 -4.18 17.51
CA THR A 2 -24.94 -5.48 16.84
C THR A 2 -23.47 -5.71 16.50
N THR A 3 -22.78 -6.56 17.26
CA THR A 3 -21.43 -7.04 16.92
C THR A 3 -21.55 -7.96 15.71
N GLY A 4 -21.75 -7.35 14.53
CA GLY A 4 -21.64 -8.04 13.26
C GLY A 4 -20.24 -8.61 13.11
N ARG A 5 -20.11 -9.72 12.39
CA ARG A 5 -18.83 -10.30 12.03
C ARG A 5 -17.97 -9.20 11.40
N ILE A 6 -16.74 -9.04 11.88
CA ILE A 6 -15.79 -8.11 11.26
C ILE A 6 -15.43 -8.67 9.90
N GLU A 7 -15.67 -7.89 8.85
CA GLU A 7 -15.22 -8.17 7.48
C GLU A 7 -14.09 -7.18 7.11
N LEU A 8 -13.11 -7.66 6.36
CA LEU A 8 -12.00 -6.87 5.81
C LEU A 8 -12.21 -6.65 4.32
N SER A 9 -12.04 -5.41 3.87
CA SER A 9 -11.92 -5.06 2.45
C SER A 9 -10.53 -5.45 1.90
N ALA A 10 -10.35 -5.35 0.58
CA ALA A 10 -9.16 -5.81 -0.12
C ALA A 10 -7.84 -5.31 0.48
N SER A 11 -7.74 -4.02 0.80
CA SER A 11 -6.51 -3.45 1.37
C SER A 11 -6.21 -3.97 2.77
N GLY A 12 -7.25 -4.22 3.59
CA GLY A 12 -7.08 -4.84 4.91
C GLY A 12 -6.56 -6.27 4.82
N ARG A 13 -7.04 -7.03 3.82
CA ARG A 13 -6.54 -8.38 3.53
C ARG A 13 -5.09 -8.37 3.02
N ALA A 14 -4.74 -7.40 2.17
CA ALA A 14 -3.38 -7.20 1.69
C ALA A 14 -2.39 -6.96 2.86
N VAL A 15 -2.77 -6.08 3.80
CA VAL A 15 -1.99 -5.84 5.03
C VAL A 15 -1.81 -7.13 5.83
N ALA A 16 -2.90 -7.87 6.09
CA ALA A 16 -2.83 -9.13 6.81
C ALA A 16 -1.90 -10.15 6.14
N ALA A 17 -2.02 -10.31 4.81
CA ALA A 17 -1.19 -11.22 4.02
C ALA A 17 0.28 -10.83 4.08
N ASN A 18 0.60 -9.54 3.92
CA ASN A 18 1.96 -9.04 3.95
C ASN A 18 2.61 -9.11 5.34
N VAL A 19 1.86 -8.85 6.40
CA VAL A 19 2.34 -9.03 7.79
C VAL A 19 2.72 -10.48 8.02
N LYS A 20 1.82 -11.43 7.71
CA LYS A 20 2.06 -12.87 7.83
C LYS A 20 3.29 -13.31 7.05
N ARG A 21 3.37 -12.89 5.77
CA ARG A 21 4.47 -13.21 4.85
C ARG A 21 5.82 -12.68 5.34
N LEU A 22 5.90 -11.40 5.68
CA LEU A 22 7.15 -10.75 6.11
C LEU A 22 7.61 -11.27 7.47
N ARG A 23 6.68 -11.49 8.41
CA ARG A 23 6.99 -12.11 9.70
C ARG A 23 7.60 -13.50 9.50
N ALA A 24 6.94 -14.34 8.69
CA ALA A 24 7.40 -15.70 8.41
C ALA A 24 8.75 -15.72 7.67
N ALA A 25 8.94 -14.87 6.66
CA ALA A 25 10.19 -14.76 5.90
C ALA A 25 11.38 -14.35 6.77
N ARG A 26 11.14 -13.66 7.89
CA ARG A 26 12.15 -13.26 8.88
C ARG A 26 12.35 -14.27 10.01
N GLY A 27 11.67 -15.42 9.97
CA GLY A 27 11.72 -16.41 11.05
C GLY A 27 11.17 -15.88 12.38
N MET A 28 10.39 -14.81 12.38
CA MET A 28 9.85 -14.21 13.60
C MET A 28 8.65 -15.01 14.09
N SER A 29 8.64 -15.41 15.36
CA SER A 29 7.43 -15.89 16.02
C SER A 29 6.43 -14.73 16.25
N LEU A 30 5.17 -15.06 16.55
CA LEU A 30 4.18 -14.04 16.98
C LEU A 30 4.67 -13.29 18.22
N ARG A 31 5.34 -13.99 19.15
CA ARG A 31 5.99 -13.40 20.32
C ARG A 31 7.07 -12.40 19.94
N ALA A 32 7.95 -12.76 19.00
CA ALA A 32 9.03 -11.87 18.57
C ALA A 32 8.49 -10.59 17.94
N LEU A 33 7.42 -10.68 17.12
CA LEU A 33 6.79 -9.49 16.55
C LEU A 33 6.08 -8.65 17.63
N SER A 34 5.40 -9.29 18.59
CA SER A 34 4.78 -8.60 19.74
C SER A 34 5.82 -7.83 20.57
N GLU A 35 6.96 -8.44 20.86
CA GLU A 35 8.08 -7.79 21.57
C GLU A 35 8.69 -6.64 20.75
N ALA A 36 8.86 -6.79 19.43
CA ALA A 36 9.34 -5.74 18.55
C ALA A 36 8.39 -4.53 18.52
N LEU A 37 7.08 -4.80 18.45
CA LEU A 37 6.03 -3.78 18.51
C LEU A 37 6.00 -3.04 19.85
N GLY A 38 6.23 -3.74 20.96
CA GLY A 38 6.40 -3.13 22.29
C GLY A 38 7.61 -2.18 22.35
N LYS A 39 8.72 -2.52 21.70
CA LYS A 39 9.94 -1.66 21.65
C LYS A 39 9.73 -0.35 20.89
N VAL A 40 8.82 -0.32 19.92
CA VAL A 40 8.49 0.90 19.15
C VAL A 40 7.30 1.68 19.74
N GLY A 41 6.86 1.32 20.95
CA GLY A 41 5.82 2.04 21.68
C GLY A 41 4.38 1.68 21.29
N ARG A 42 4.16 0.63 20.48
CA ARG A 42 2.83 0.21 20.03
C ARG A 42 2.60 -1.27 20.28
N SER A 43 2.28 -1.62 21.53
CA SER A 43 2.11 -3.01 21.94
C SER A 43 0.88 -3.68 21.32
N LEU A 44 1.09 -4.72 20.51
CA LEU A 44 0.06 -5.69 20.12
C LEU A 44 0.38 -7.05 20.73
N SER A 45 -0.63 -7.72 21.30
CA SER A 45 -0.46 -9.08 21.84
C SER A 45 -0.27 -10.11 20.71
N GLN A 46 0.29 -11.28 21.04
CA GLN A 46 0.42 -12.39 20.09
C GLN A 46 -0.94 -12.79 19.48
N ASP A 47 -2.00 -12.79 20.31
CA ASP A 47 -3.37 -13.06 19.86
C ASP A 47 -3.89 -11.99 18.90
N ALA A 48 -3.61 -10.70 19.17
CA ALA A 48 -3.98 -9.62 18.27
C ALA A 48 -3.28 -9.75 16.90
N ILE A 49 -1.98 -10.08 16.90
CA ILE A 49 -1.22 -10.31 15.67
C ILE A 49 -1.77 -11.54 14.92
N ASN A 50 -2.05 -12.64 15.61
CA ASN A 50 -2.65 -13.83 15.01
C ASN A 50 -4.00 -13.53 14.35
N LYS A 51 -4.84 -12.70 14.99
CA LYS A 51 -6.13 -12.24 14.44
C LYS A 51 -5.96 -11.32 13.25
N ILE A 52 -4.91 -10.48 13.22
CA ILE A 52 -4.57 -9.70 12.02
C ILE A 52 -4.23 -10.65 10.89
N GLU A 53 -3.32 -11.61 11.11
CA GLU A 53 -2.87 -12.55 10.08
C GLU A 53 -3.97 -13.48 9.56
N ASN A 54 -4.93 -13.87 10.41
CA ASN A 54 -6.11 -14.63 9.97
C ASN A 54 -6.94 -13.86 8.92
N GLY A 55 -6.89 -12.53 8.96
CA GLY A 55 -7.57 -11.66 8.00
C GLY A 55 -7.05 -11.75 6.57
N SER A 56 -5.97 -12.50 6.30
CA SER A 56 -5.47 -12.71 4.94
C SER A 56 -6.34 -13.65 4.11
N GLU A 57 -7.14 -14.50 4.77
CA GLU A 57 -7.94 -15.54 4.14
C GLU A 57 -9.38 -15.03 3.94
N GLU A 58 -9.82 -14.89 2.70
CA GLU A 58 -11.21 -14.53 2.40
C GLU A 58 -12.18 -15.62 2.85
N GLY A 59 -13.31 -15.23 3.43
CA GLY A 59 -14.30 -16.16 3.98
C GLY A 59 -13.83 -16.94 5.22
N THR A 60 -12.73 -16.52 5.86
CA THR A 60 -12.21 -17.20 7.05
C THR A 60 -13.24 -17.25 8.17
N THR A 61 -13.33 -18.41 8.83
CA THR A 61 -14.17 -18.57 10.01
C THR A 61 -13.48 -18.13 11.30
N LYS A 62 -12.15 -17.95 11.25
CA LYS A 62 -11.32 -17.55 12.39
C LYS A 62 -11.66 -16.12 12.81
N GLN A 63 -11.37 -15.80 14.07
CA GLN A 63 -11.46 -14.42 14.53
C GLN A 63 -10.41 -13.57 13.81
N ILE A 64 -10.85 -12.42 13.30
CA ILE A 64 -10.00 -11.44 12.63
C ILE A 64 -9.99 -10.10 13.36
N ARG A 65 -8.94 -9.32 13.12
CA ARG A 65 -8.78 -7.98 13.67
C ARG A 65 -8.39 -7.00 12.56
N ARG A 66 -9.02 -5.82 12.54
CA ARG A 66 -8.62 -4.70 11.68
C ARG A 66 -7.32 -4.08 12.17
N VAL A 67 -6.50 -3.65 11.23
CA VAL A 67 -5.29 -2.85 11.46
C VAL A 67 -5.69 -1.38 11.34
N ASP A 68 -5.44 -0.58 12.37
CA ASP A 68 -5.58 0.88 12.29
C ASP A 68 -4.32 1.53 11.69
N VAL A 69 -4.34 2.85 11.49
CA VAL A 69 -3.22 3.56 10.84
C VAL A 69 -1.95 3.52 11.70
N ASP A 70 -2.08 3.60 13.02
CA ASP A 70 -0.94 3.53 13.94
C ASP A 70 -0.33 2.12 13.96
N ASP A 71 -1.17 1.09 13.97
CA ASP A 71 -0.77 -0.32 13.86
C ASP A 71 -0.06 -0.55 12.53
N LEU A 72 -0.55 0.00 11.41
CA LEU A 72 0.08 -0.13 10.09
C LEU A 72 1.51 0.42 10.10
N VAL A 73 1.69 1.63 10.63
CA VAL A 73 3.02 2.27 10.69
C VAL A 73 3.94 1.53 11.66
N ALA A 74 3.45 1.13 12.83
CA ALA A 74 4.23 0.38 13.80
C ALA A 74 4.65 -1.01 13.28
N LEU A 75 3.75 -1.71 12.59
CA LEU A 75 4.05 -2.98 11.91
C LEU A 75 5.12 -2.79 10.84
N ALA A 76 5.04 -1.72 10.04
CA ALA A 76 6.04 -1.41 9.03
C ALA A 76 7.43 -1.18 9.67
N ILE A 77 7.52 -0.42 10.76
CA ILE A 77 8.77 -0.21 11.50
C ILE A 77 9.28 -1.53 12.11
N ALA A 78 8.43 -2.29 12.82
CA ALA A 78 8.82 -3.55 13.45
C ALA A 78 9.27 -4.61 12.44
N LEU A 79 8.67 -4.60 11.25
CA LEU A 79 9.03 -5.41 10.10
C LEU A 79 10.05 -4.74 9.18
N GLY A 80 10.66 -3.61 9.54
CA GLY A 80 11.69 -2.91 8.78
C GLY A 80 11.38 -2.74 7.29
N VAL A 81 10.17 -2.27 6.96
CA VAL A 81 9.67 -1.96 5.60
C VAL A 81 8.93 -0.62 5.62
N SER A 82 8.53 -0.10 4.45
CA SER A 82 7.63 1.05 4.39
C SER A 82 6.16 0.61 4.55
N PRO A 83 5.24 1.49 4.99
CA PRO A 83 3.81 1.18 5.03
C PRO A 83 3.24 0.73 3.67
N ALA A 84 3.74 1.30 2.56
CA ALA A 84 3.35 0.89 1.21
C ALA A 84 3.60 -0.61 0.95
N THR A 85 4.67 -1.17 1.51
CA THR A 85 4.98 -2.61 1.40
C THR A 85 3.91 -3.51 2.04
N LEU A 86 3.17 -3.00 3.02
CA LEU A 86 2.08 -3.74 3.63
C LEU A 86 0.77 -3.59 2.85
N LEU A 87 0.60 -2.48 2.12
CA LEU A 87 -0.66 -2.14 1.45
C LEU A 87 -0.87 -2.84 0.11
N LEU A 88 0.19 -3.28 -0.57
CA LEU A 88 0.10 -3.87 -1.91
C LEU A 88 0.72 -5.27 -2.00
N PRO A 89 0.29 -6.10 -2.96
CA PRO A 89 0.92 -7.39 -3.23
C PRO A 89 2.44 -7.25 -3.48
N GLN A 90 3.22 -8.23 -3.01
CA GLN A 90 4.67 -8.24 -3.24
C GLN A 90 5.07 -8.38 -4.71
N ASP A 91 4.20 -8.98 -5.52
CA ASP A 91 4.42 -9.21 -6.93
C ASP A 91 3.69 -8.13 -7.72
N ALA A 92 4.43 -7.35 -8.50
CA ALA A 92 3.87 -6.32 -9.36
C ALA A 92 3.40 -6.87 -10.72
N ARG A 93 3.59 -8.18 -10.97
CA ARG A 93 3.07 -8.87 -12.15
C ARG A 93 1.64 -9.31 -11.89
N GLY A 94 0.70 -8.88 -12.74
CA GLY A 94 -0.73 -9.19 -12.61
C GLY A 94 -1.51 -8.07 -11.92
N THR A 95 -2.61 -8.43 -11.24
CA THR A 95 -3.56 -7.46 -10.68
C THR A 95 -3.45 -7.33 -9.17
N ALA A 96 -3.96 -6.21 -8.65
CA ALA A 96 -4.14 -5.94 -7.24
C ALA A 96 -5.54 -5.37 -7.01
N GLU A 97 -6.23 -5.89 -6.00
CA GLU A 97 -7.50 -5.34 -5.53
C GLU A 97 -7.24 -4.21 -4.53
N VAL A 98 -7.65 -2.98 -4.88
CA VAL A 98 -7.48 -1.79 -4.05
C VAL A 98 -8.84 -1.29 -3.60
N THR A 99 -9.02 -1.14 -2.29
CA THR A 99 -10.27 -0.64 -1.72
C THR A 99 -10.62 0.73 -2.31
N GLY A 100 -11.78 0.82 -2.98
CA GLY A 100 -12.26 2.05 -3.62
C GLY A 100 -11.86 2.22 -5.09
N ALA A 101 -10.85 1.49 -5.57
CA ALA A 101 -10.45 1.47 -6.99
C ALA A 101 -10.80 0.15 -7.70
N GLY A 102 -11.07 -0.92 -6.95
CA GLY A 102 -11.34 -2.25 -7.49
C GLY A 102 -10.05 -2.94 -7.94
N GLU A 103 -10.18 -3.85 -8.91
CA GLU A 103 -9.05 -4.52 -9.54
C GLU A 103 -8.29 -3.57 -10.47
N VAL A 104 -6.98 -3.42 -10.24
CA VAL A 104 -6.07 -2.62 -11.07
C VAL A 104 -4.81 -3.43 -11.38
N GLU A 105 -4.05 -3.01 -12.39
CA GLU A 105 -2.69 -3.53 -12.59
C GLU A 105 -1.83 -3.28 -11.35
N ALA A 106 -1.18 -4.33 -10.83
CA ALA A 106 -0.37 -4.22 -9.62
C ALA A 106 0.80 -3.24 -9.80
N THR A 107 1.35 -3.16 -11.02
CA THR A 107 2.37 -2.16 -11.38
C THR A 107 1.82 -0.73 -11.26
N LEU A 108 0.60 -0.46 -11.73
CA LEU A 108 -0.05 0.84 -11.59
C LEU A 108 -0.26 1.18 -10.11
N ALA A 109 -0.74 0.22 -9.31
CA ALA A 109 -0.90 0.43 -7.87
C ALA A 109 0.43 0.79 -7.18
N TRP A 110 1.53 0.14 -7.55
CA TRP A 110 2.87 0.46 -7.03
C TRP A 110 3.37 1.83 -7.49
N ARG A 111 3.17 2.20 -8.75
CA ARG A 111 3.51 3.54 -9.28
C ARG A 111 2.71 4.63 -8.55
N TRP A 112 1.44 4.36 -8.24
CA TRP A 112 0.63 5.23 -7.40
C TRP A 112 1.18 5.36 -5.97
N MET A 113 1.51 4.25 -5.30
CA MET A 113 2.13 4.28 -3.96
C MET A 113 3.47 5.01 -3.92
N TRP A 114 4.19 5.05 -5.03
CA TRP A 114 5.44 5.79 -5.19
C TRP A 114 5.25 7.21 -5.74
N CYS A 115 4.02 7.72 -5.76
CA CYS A 115 3.70 9.08 -6.18
C CYS A 115 4.15 9.38 -7.63
N GLN A 116 4.08 8.39 -8.52
CA GLN A 116 4.49 8.52 -9.92
C GLN A 116 3.32 8.85 -10.85
N GLU A 117 2.15 8.27 -10.60
CA GLU A 117 0.92 8.54 -11.38
C GLU A 117 -0.33 8.23 -10.54
N PRO A 118 -1.49 8.85 -10.83
CA PRO A 118 -2.73 8.54 -10.14
C PRO A 118 -3.23 7.13 -10.48
N ILE A 119 -3.91 6.48 -9.53
CA ILE A 119 -4.50 5.15 -9.72
C ILE A 119 -5.76 5.15 -10.60
N LEU A 120 -6.46 6.29 -10.67
CA LEU A 120 -7.63 6.51 -11.51
C LEU A 120 -7.43 7.79 -12.31
N LEU A 121 -7.72 7.74 -13.61
CA LEU A 121 -7.75 8.90 -14.50
C LEU A 121 -9.16 9.14 -15.00
N PRO A 122 -9.59 10.41 -15.15
CA PRO A 122 -10.85 10.73 -15.81
C PRO A 122 -10.76 10.41 -17.31
N ASP A 123 -11.93 10.26 -17.93
CA ASP A 123 -12.03 10.19 -19.39
C ASP A 123 -11.66 11.56 -20.00
N GLY A 124 -10.94 11.55 -21.12
CA GLY A 124 -10.49 12.76 -21.83
C GLY A 124 -9.00 13.05 -21.64
N GLU A 125 -8.28 13.34 -22.73
CA GLU A 125 -6.83 13.55 -22.70
C GLU A 125 -6.46 14.80 -21.88
N GLU A 126 -7.19 15.92 -22.07
CA GLU A 126 -6.92 17.17 -21.35
C GLU A 126 -7.21 17.05 -19.84
N GLU A 127 -8.28 16.34 -19.47
CA GLU A 127 -8.63 16.07 -18.08
C GLU A 127 -7.64 15.12 -17.41
N ALA A 128 -7.19 14.09 -18.12
CA ALA A 128 -6.20 13.14 -17.64
C ALA A 128 -4.85 13.81 -17.38
N ASP A 129 -4.37 14.63 -18.33
CA ASP A 129 -3.14 15.41 -18.17
C ASP A 129 -3.21 16.32 -16.94
N ARG A 130 -4.35 16.99 -16.74
CA ARG A 130 -4.56 17.86 -15.58
C ARG A 130 -4.56 17.09 -14.26
N ALA A 131 -5.28 15.96 -14.20
CA ALA A 131 -5.32 15.11 -13.02
C ALA A 131 -3.95 14.53 -12.67
N GLN A 132 -3.13 14.20 -13.68
CA GLN A 132 -1.76 13.75 -13.48
C GLN A 132 -0.88 14.84 -12.86
N VAL A 133 -0.93 16.07 -13.38
CA VAL A 133 -0.19 17.20 -12.81
C VAL A 133 -0.63 17.48 -11.37
N GLU A 134 -1.94 17.51 -11.12
CA GLU A 134 -2.50 17.75 -9.79
C GLU A 134 -2.07 16.67 -8.79
N PHE A 135 -2.13 15.40 -9.18
CA PHE A 135 -1.67 14.28 -8.37
C PHE A 135 -0.21 14.47 -7.94
N LEU A 136 0.69 14.78 -8.87
CA LEU A 136 2.11 14.95 -8.58
C LEU A 136 2.37 16.13 -7.64
N LEU A 137 1.64 17.24 -7.79
CA LEU A 137 1.77 18.41 -6.92
C LEU A 137 1.29 18.13 -5.48
N ASN A 138 0.26 17.30 -5.33
CA ASN A 138 -0.38 17.02 -4.05
C ASN A 138 0.23 15.82 -3.30
N SER A 139 0.75 14.82 -4.03
CA SER A 139 1.26 13.59 -3.43
C SER A 139 2.75 13.64 -3.09
N ARG A 140 3.51 14.56 -3.70
CA ARG A 140 4.94 14.70 -3.44
C ARG A 140 5.20 15.87 -2.48
N PRO A 141 6.04 15.70 -1.44
CA PRO A 141 6.24 16.72 -0.43
C PRO A 141 7.04 17.91 -0.97
N ILE A 142 6.76 19.09 -0.43
CA ILE A 142 7.58 20.29 -0.67
C ILE A 142 8.97 20.07 -0.07
N GLY A 143 10.01 20.47 -0.81
CA GLY A 143 11.39 20.51 -0.30
C GLY A 143 12.19 19.22 -0.47
N LEU A 144 11.60 18.15 -1.03
CA LEU A 144 12.40 17.09 -1.63
C LEU A 144 12.91 17.58 -2.99
N PHE A 145 14.22 17.75 -3.09
CA PHE A 145 14.89 18.15 -4.32
C PHE A 145 15.61 16.95 -4.93
N THR A 146 15.43 16.76 -6.24
CA THR A 146 16.24 15.85 -7.05
C THR A 146 17.37 16.61 -7.73
N THR A 147 18.23 15.90 -8.46
CA THR A 147 19.22 16.52 -9.34
C THR A 147 18.59 17.43 -10.41
N GLN A 148 17.28 17.31 -10.65
CA GLN A 148 16.52 18.08 -11.63
C GLN A 148 15.74 19.26 -11.01
N GLY A 149 15.89 19.53 -9.72
CA GLY A 149 15.17 20.58 -9.00
C GLY A 149 14.08 20.03 -8.08
N ASP A 150 13.00 20.80 -7.87
CA ASP A 150 11.88 20.37 -7.01
C ASP A 150 11.24 19.10 -7.59
N ASP A 151 11.23 18.04 -6.79
CA ASP A 151 10.78 16.70 -7.20
C ASP A 151 9.32 16.69 -7.69
N ARG A 152 8.50 17.63 -7.21
CA ARG A 152 7.10 17.80 -7.64
C ARG A 152 7.00 18.24 -9.11
N VAL A 153 7.94 19.07 -9.56
CA VAL A 153 7.95 19.66 -10.91
C VAL A 153 8.72 18.77 -11.88
N SER A 154 9.86 18.23 -11.44
CA SER A 154 10.70 17.36 -12.28
C SER A 154 9.96 16.06 -12.67
N GLY A 155 9.14 15.50 -11.78
CA GLY A 155 8.30 14.33 -12.10
C GLY A 155 7.19 14.62 -13.11
N ALA A 156 6.56 15.79 -13.02
CA ALA A 156 5.48 16.19 -13.93
C ALA A 156 5.98 16.48 -15.35
N ALA A 157 7.24 16.93 -15.48
CA ALA A 157 7.88 17.15 -16.77
C ALA A 157 8.51 15.89 -17.38
N GLY A 158 8.71 14.82 -16.58
CA GLY A 158 9.68 13.76 -16.88
C GLY A 158 9.16 12.50 -17.58
N PHE A 159 7.85 12.30 -17.74
CA PHE A 159 7.33 11.11 -18.40
C PHE A 159 6.18 11.46 -19.36
N ARG A 160 6.54 11.97 -20.53
CA ARG A 160 5.68 11.80 -21.71
C ARG A 160 5.98 10.41 -22.27
N PRO A 161 5.05 9.44 -22.25
CA PRO A 161 5.25 8.21 -23.01
C PRO A 161 5.50 8.61 -24.45
N ARG A 162 6.62 8.15 -25.02
CA ARG A 162 6.89 8.32 -26.44
C ARG A 162 5.73 7.64 -27.17
N ARG A 163 4.85 8.40 -27.82
CA ARG A 163 3.89 7.82 -28.77
C ARG A 163 4.72 6.96 -29.71
N GLN A 164 4.34 5.69 -29.82
CA GLN A 164 4.86 4.84 -30.86
C GLN A 164 4.39 5.50 -32.15
N ASP A 165 5.30 6.20 -32.82
CA ASP A 165 5.04 6.68 -34.16
C ASP A 165 4.81 5.42 -34.99
N ASP A 166 3.58 5.26 -35.49
CA ASP A 166 3.25 4.29 -36.53
C ASP A 166 4.04 4.69 -37.78
N ASP A 167 5.24 4.14 -37.92
CA ASP A 167 6.00 4.12 -39.16
C ASP A 167 5.54 2.92 -39.99
N GLY A 168 4.75 3.19 -41.04
CA GLY A 168 4.72 2.40 -42.28
C GLY A 168 3.52 1.49 -42.51
#